data_AF-A0A350BZW0-F1
#
_entry.id   AF-A0A350BZW0-F1
#
_cell.length_a   1.000
_cell.length_b   1.000
_cell.length_c   1.000
_cell.angle_alpha   90.00
_cell.angle_beta   90.00
_cell.angle_gamma   90.00
#
_symmetry.space_group_name_H-M   'P 1'
#
loop_
_entity.id
_entity.type
_entity.pdbx_description
1 polymer ?
#
loop_
_entity_poly.entity_id
_entity_poly.type
_entity_poly.pdbx_seq_one_letter_code
_entity_poly.pdbx_strand_id
1 'polypeptide(L)'
;MLYISADEAARKWNISVRRVQQMCKSGEIPGAVKEGRSWVLPEDVQQPVRKTLKTSRALLPLPVGISSYVEAVSNYYYVDKTLLIRDFVDTLPKVSLFTRPRRFGKTLNMDMLRVFFEKTEEDTSCWFKDKKIWSCGEAYRKHQGRYPVIFLTFKDVKYSTWENALSDISEIIRMEYSRHAELRESGKCTEYEKSFYAKIISGDAEEVELARSLSVLSAMLHKHAGMPAVIIIDEYDTPIQQGHEAGYYKEVIGFIRNLFSGAFKDNPHLAYGFLTGILRVAKESIFSGMNNLKVNTIMDDRFSAYFGFTENEVEEMLAYYGCPEKMPEAKS
;
A
#
# COMPACT_ATOMS: atom_id res chain seq x y z
N MET A 1 -31.69 41.80 -27.82
CA MET A 1 -31.14 40.74 -26.93
C MET A 1 -32.04 40.67 -25.72
N LEU A 2 -32.49 39.47 -25.34
CA LEU A 2 -33.26 39.28 -24.12
C LEU A 2 -32.27 39.29 -22.94
N TYR A 3 -32.62 40.00 -21.87
CA TYR A 3 -31.82 40.12 -20.67
C TYR A 3 -32.58 39.48 -19.50
N ILE A 4 -31.85 38.75 -18.66
CA ILE A 4 -32.33 38.19 -17.40
C ILE A 4 -31.72 38.96 -16.24
N SER A 5 -32.45 39.02 -15.13
CA SER A 5 -31.95 39.62 -13.89
C SER A 5 -30.89 38.76 -13.22
N ALA A 6 -30.06 39.37 -12.37
CA ALA A 6 -29.10 38.62 -11.55
C ALA A 6 -29.77 37.57 -10.65
N ASP A 7 -31.01 37.79 -10.22
CA ASP A 7 -31.82 36.83 -9.46
C ASP A 7 -32.24 35.61 -10.29
N GLU A 8 -32.63 35.82 -11.55
CA GLU A 8 -32.98 34.74 -12.48
C GLU A 8 -31.74 33.94 -12.89
N ALA A 9 -30.62 34.62 -13.16
CA ALA A 9 -29.34 33.95 -13.42
C ALA A 9 -28.87 33.12 -12.22
N ALA A 10 -29.05 33.63 -11.00
CA ALA A 10 -28.74 32.91 -9.76
C ALA A 10 -29.54 31.60 -9.62
N ARG A 11 -30.84 31.62 -9.95
CA ARG A 11 -31.68 30.42 -9.99
C ARG A 11 -31.26 29.46 -11.10
N LYS A 12 -31.00 29.98 -12.30
CA LYS A 12 -30.57 29.21 -13.47
C LYS A 12 -29.25 28.47 -13.23
N TRP A 13 -28.31 29.08 -12.50
CA TRP A 13 -26.98 28.52 -12.21
C TRP A 13 -26.86 27.86 -10.84
N ASN A 14 -27.94 27.84 -10.05
CA ASN A 14 -27.95 27.32 -8.68
C ASN A 14 -26.83 27.92 -7.79
N ILE A 15 -26.63 29.23 -7.85
CA ILE A 15 -25.67 29.98 -7.01
C ILE A 15 -26.33 31.19 -6.34
N SER A 16 -25.67 31.81 -5.36
CA SER A 16 -26.24 32.99 -4.69
C SER A 16 -26.26 34.22 -5.59
N VAL A 17 -27.29 35.07 -5.45
CA VAL A 17 -27.42 36.36 -6.15
C VAL A 17 -26.19 37.24 -5.91
N ARG A 18 -25.67 37.24 -4.67
CA ARG A 18 -24.44 37.94 -4.30
C ARG A 18 -23.24 37.50 -5.14
N ARG A 19 -23.15 36.21 -5.48
CA ARG A 19 -22.08 35.66 -6.32
C ARG A 19 -22.21 36.11 -7.77
N VAL A 20 -23.43 36.12 -8.32
CA VAL A 20 -23.71 36.64 -9.67
C VAL A 20 -23.35 38.12 -9.77
N GLN A 21 -23.75 38.94 -8.78
CA GLN A 21 -23.40 40.36 -8.73
C GLN A 21 -21.90 40.61 -8.64
N GLN A 22 -21.16 39.75 -7.91
CA GLN A 22 -19.70 39.82 -7.84
C GLN A 22 -19.06 39.52 -9.21
N MET A 23 -19.54 38.49 -9.92
CA MET A 23 -19.07 38.14 -11.27
C MET A 23 -19.33 39.26 -12.29
N CYS A 24 -20.48 39.93 -12.19
CA CYS A 24 -20.79 41.10 -13.01
C CYS A 24 -19.82 42.25 -12.71
N LYS A 25 -19.54 42.50 -11.42
CA LYS A 25 -18.63 43.56 -10.98
C LYS A 25 -17.17 43.31 -11.35
N SER A 26 -16.72 42.04 -11.40
CA SER A 26 -15.37 41.66 -11.81
C SER A 26 -15.18 41.57 -13.33
N GLY A 27 -16.25 41.73 -14.11
CA GLY A 27 -16.21 41.60 -15.57
C GLY A 27 -16.11 40.16 -16.07
N GLU A 28 -16.39 39.16 -15.22
CA GLU A 28 -16.37 37.73 -15.57
C GLU A 28 -17.51 37.33 -16.52
N ILE A 29 -18.56 38.16 -16.64
CA ILE A 29 -19.73 37.91 -17.48
C ILE A 29 -19.77 38.92 -18.63
N PRO A 30 -19.40 38.52 -19.86
CA PRO A 30 -19.47 39.39 -21.03
C PRO A 30 -20.90 39.87 -21.27
N GLY A 31 -21.07 41.17 -21.49
CA GLY A 31 -22.38 41.78 -21.78
C GLY A 31 -23.27 42.03 -20.56
N ALA A 32 -22.79 41.81 -19.33
CA ALA A 32 -23.51 42.23 -18.13
C ALA A 32 -23.54 43.77 -18.02
N VAL A 33 -24.73 44.34 -17.86
CA VAL A 33 -24.96 45.79 -17.75
C VAL A 33 -25.63 46.10 -16.41
N LYS A 34 -25.30 47.24 -15.82
CA LYS A 34 -25.93 47.71 -14.59
C LYS A 34 -27.05 48.69 -14.93
N GLU A 35 -28.29 48.26 -14.71
CA GLU A 35 -29.48 49.11 -14.84
C GLU A 35 -29.95 49.57 -13.45
N GLY A 36 -29.72 50.85 -13.15
CA GLY A 36 -30.03 51.42 -11.84
C GLY A 36 -29.25 50.75 -10.69
N ARG A 37 -29.97 50.06 -9.81
CA ARG A 37 -29.39 49.34 -8.65
C ARG A 37 -29.11 47.86 -8.90
N SER A 38 -29.52 47.32 -10.06
CA SER A 38 -29.50 45.88 -10.35
C SER A 38 -28.63 45.56 -11.57
N TRP A 39 -28.15 44.33 -11.64
CA TRP A 39 -27.41 43.80 -12.80
C TRP A 39 -28.35 43.01 -13.70
N VAL A 40 -28.24 43.25 -15.00
CA VAL A 40 -28.92 42.51 -16.06
C VAL A 40 -27.89 41.82 -16.95
N LEU A 41 -28.18 40.59 -17.36
CA LEU A 41 -27.26 39.70 -18.06
C LEU A 41 -27.94 39.15 -19.33
N PRO A 42 -27.22 38.92 -20.44
CA PRO A 42 -27.80 38.30 -21.62
C PRO A 42 -28.38 36.91 -21.29
N GLU A 43 -29.57 36.58 -21.81
CA GLU A 43 -30.27 35.32 -21.50
C GLU A 43 -29.49 34.05 -21.89
N ASP A 44 -28.71 34.16 -22.97
CA ASP A 44 -27.88 33.10 -23.55
C ASP A 44 -26.53 32.93 -22.84
N VAL A 45 -26.22 33.79 -21.86
CA VAL A 45 -24.95 33.71 -21.16
C VAL A 45 -24.86 32.43 -20.33
N GLN A 46 -23.87 31.61 -20.63
CA GLN A 46 -23.54 30.44 -19.82
C GLN A 46 -22.76 30.89 -18.59
N GLN A 47 -22.94 30.18 -17.48
CA GLN A 47 -22.16 30.42 -16.27
C GLN A 47 -20.66 30.36 -16.62
N PRO A 48 -19.87 31.42 -16.34
CA PRO A 48 -18.44 31.38 -16.59
C PRO A 48 -17.83 30.18 -15.87
N VAL A 49 -17.22 29.27 -16.63
CA VAL A 49 -16.47 28.15 -16.06
C VAL A 49 -15.37 28.76 -15.22
N ARG A 50 -15.36 28.45 -13.93
CA ARG A 50 -14.36 28.93 -12.99
C ARG A 50 -12.98 28.56 -13.55
N LYS A 51 -12.27 29.52 -14.17
CA LYS A 51 -10.81 29.54 -14.12
C LYS A 51 -10.48 29.79 -12.66
N THR A 52 -10.56 28.72 -11.90
CA THR A 52 -10.09 28.69 -10.53
C THR A 52 -8.62 28.98 -10.66
N LEU A 53 -8.23 30.25 -10.54
CA LEU A 53 -7.01 30.58 -9.84
C LEU A 53 -7.19 29.89 -8.50
N LYS A 54 -6.69 28.65 -8.43
CA LYS A 54 -6.63 27.86 -7.22
C LYS A 54 -5.92 28.77 -6.23
N THR A 55 -6.67 29.41 -5.34
CA THR A 55 -6.16 29.78 -4.03
C THR A 55 -5.47 28.54 -3.50
N SER A 56 -4.15 28.65 -3.37
CA SER A 56 -3.19 27.59 -3.12
C SER A 56 -3.70 26.57 -2.10
N ARG A 57 -4.23 25.44 -2.57
CA ARG A 57 -3.93 24.21 -1.85
C ARG A 57 -2.44 24.06 -2.07
N ALA A 58 -1.64 24.25 -1.03
CA ALA A 58 -0.20 24.07 -1.12
C ALA A 58 0.05 22.75 -1.86
N LEU A 59 0.97 22.76 -2.84
CA LEU A 59 1.36 21.56 -3.55
C LEU A 59 1.74 20.51 -2.50
N LEU A 60 1.18 19.31 -2.62
CA LEU A 60 1.49 18.25 -1.67
C LEU A 60 2.97 17.86 -1.84
N PRO A 61 3.70 17.66 -0.74
CA PRO A 61 5.07 17.19 -0.82
C PRO A 61 5.14 15.77 -1.38
N LEU A 62 6.31 15.38 -1.90
CA LEU A 62 6.58 13.99 -2.28
C LEU A 62 6.76 13.12 -1.03
N PRO A 63 6.31 11.85 -1.03
CA PRO A 63 6.38 10.94 0.12
C PRO A 63 7.80 10.34 0.30
N VAL A 64 8.80 11.19 0.51
CA VAL A 64 10.19 10.75 0.70
C VAL A 64 10.36 10.13 2.09
N GLY A 65 10.69 8.83 2.13
CA GLY A 65 10.87 8.10 3.39
C GLY A 65 9.57 7.66 4.06
N ILE A 66 8.42 7.86 3.42
CA ILE A 66 7.12 7.45 3.93
C ILE A 66 6.84 6.00 3.54
N SER A 67 6.57 5.17 4.53
CA SER A 67 6.25 3.75 4.36
C SER A 67 4.79 3.42 4.64
N SER A 68 4.05 4.32 5.30
CA SER A 68 2.62 4.16 5.58
C SER A 68 1.81 4.59 4.37
N TYR A 69 1.00 3.67 3.83
CA TYR A 69 0.09 3.94 2.73
C TYR A 69 -0.95 5.00 3.12
N VAL A 70 -1.55 4.87 4.31
CA VAL A 70 -2.55 5.81 4.81
C VAL A 70 -1.98 7.22 4.94
N GLU A 71 -0.76 7.34 5.47
CA GLU A 71 -0.08 8.63 5.57
C GLU A 71 0.22 9.21 4.19
N ALA A 72 0.75 8.40 3.27
CA ALA A 72 1.09 8.81 1.91
C ALA A 72 -0.14 9.34 1.14
N VAL A 73 -1.27 8.65 1.20
CA VAL A 73 -2.49 9.09 0.48
C VAL A 73 -3.18 10.29 1.14
N SER A 74 -2.95 10.51 2.43
CA SER A 74 -3.58 11.60 3.17
C SER A 74 -2.85 12.93 3.02
N ASN A 75 -1.51 12.88 3.05
CA ASN A 75 -0.68 14.07 3.27
C ASN A 75 0.31 14.37 2.14
N TYR A 76 0.45 13.48 1.15
CA TYR A 76 1.48 13.57 0.13
C TYR A 76 0.92 13.44 -1.29
N TYR A 77 1.73 13.82 -2.27
CA TYR A 77 1.46 13.49 -3.67
C TYR A 77 1.69 11.99 -3.87
N TYR A 78 0.59 11.24 -4.00
CA TYR A 78 0.61 9.79 -4.17
C TYR A 78 0.28 9.40 -5.61
N VAL A 79 1.18 8.64 -6.24
CA VAL A 79 0.94 8.02 -7.54
C VAL A 79 0.19 6.71 -7.33
N ASP A 80 -0.99 6.59 -7.92
CA ASP A 80 -1.89 5.46 -7.68
C ASP A 80 -1.40 4.16 -8.33
N LYS A 81 -0.85 3.27 -7.48
CA LYS A 81 -0.40 1.91 -7.80
C LYS A 81 -1.38 0.80 -7.39
N THR A 82 -2.60 1.14 -7.02
CA THR A 82 -3.56 0.17 -6.43
C THR A 82 -3.99 -0.94 -7.40
N LEU A 83 -3.77 -0.79 -8.71
CA LEU A 83 -3.96 -1.86 -9.68
C LEU A 83 -3.02 -3.07 -9.46
N LEU A 84 -1.96 -2.92 -8.66
CA LEU A 84 -1.18 -4.05 -8.16
C LEU A 84 -2.06 -5.12 -7.50
N ILE A 85 -3.09 -4.71 -6.75
CA ILE A 85 -4.04 -5.61 -6.11
C ILE A 85 -4.79 -6.44 -7.15
N ARG A 86 -5.31 -5.78 -8.19
CA ARG A 86 -6.06 -6.40 -9.29
C ARG A 86 -5.22 -7.48 -9.97
N ASP A 87 -4.04 -7.08 -10.43
CA ASP A 87 -3.16 -7.96 -11.21
C ASP A 87 -2.65 -9.13 -10.38
N PHE A 88 -2.48 -8.94 -9.08
CA PHE A 88 -2.17 -10.02 -8.17
C PHE A 88 -3.34 -10.99 -8.02
N VAL A 89 -4.55 -10.50 -7.71
CA VAL A 89 -5.76 -11.34 -7.56
C VAL A 89 -6.04 -12.14 -8.85
N ASP A 90 -5.84 -11.53 -10.02
CA ASP A 90 -6.08 -12.17 -11.33
C ASP A 90 -5.05 -13.25 -11.68
N THR A 91 -3.79 -13.10 -11.23
CA THR A 91 -2.73 -14.04 -11.60
C THR A 91 -2.80 -15.35 -10.84
N LEU A 92 -3.52 -15.38 -9.70
CA LEU A 92 -3.70 -16.54 -8.82
C LEU A 92 -2.42 -17.21 -8.26
N PRO A 93 -1.19 -16.61 -8.22
CA PRO A 93 -0.11 -17.24 -7.48
C PRO A 93 -0.43 -17.16 -6.00
N LYS A 94 -0.30 -18.29 -5.28
CA LYS A 94 -0.39 -18.27 -3.82
C LYS A 94 0.72 -17.44 -3.19
N VAL A 95 1.90 -17.36 -3.81
CA VAL A 95 3.06 -16.63 -3.28
C VAL A 95 3.76 -15.86 -4.40
N SER A 96 3.99 -14.56 -4.19
CA SER A 96 4.72 -13.69 -5.11
C SER A 96 5.93 -13.03 -4.45
N LEU A 97 7.07 -13.11 -5.12
CA LEU A 97 8.31 -12.41 -4.75
C LEU A 97 8.58 -11.25 -5.73
N PHE A 98 8.66 -10.04 -5.19
CA PHE A 98 8.97 -8.81 -5.91
C PHE A 98 10.43 -8.39 -5.66
N THR A 99 11.31 -8.66 -6.61
CA THR A 99 12.71 -8.21 -6.55
C THR A 99 12.86 -6.88 -7.28
N ARG A 100 13.15 -5.79 -6.57
CA ARG A 100 13.37 -4.46 -7.16
C ARG A 100 14.51 -3.73 -6.44
N PRO A 101 15.17 -2.74 -7.07
CA PRO A 101 16.18 -1.92 -6.40
C PRO A 101 15.64 -1.18 -5.17
N ARG A 102 16.54 -0.57 -4.39
CA ARG A 102 16.16 0.28 -3.25
C ARG A 102 15.36 1.49 -3.73
N ARG A 103 14.41 1.97 -2.92
CA ARG A 103 13.56 3.17 -3.18
C ARG A 103 12.54 3.04 -4.32
N PHE A 104 12.27 1.84 -4.81
CA PHE A 104 11.23 1.58 -5.84
C PHE A 104 9.81 1.40 -5.25
N GLY A 105 9.53 1.98 -4.08
CA GLY A 105 8.19 1.94 -3.46
C GLY A 105 7.76 0.58 -2.90
N LYS A 106 8.70 -0.36 -2.68
CA LYS A 106 8.38 -1.73 -2.20
C LYS A 106 7.60 -1.73 -0.89
N THR A 107 8.17 -1.14 0.15
CA THR A 107 7.55 -1.08 1.49
C THR A 107 6.19 -0.38 1.47
N LEU A 108 6.07 0.74 0.75
CA LEU A 108 4.80 1.46 0.61
C LEU A 108 3.72 0.59 -0.07
N ASN A 109 4.10 -0.17 -1.11
CA ASN A 109 3.19 -1.10 -1.76
C ASN A 109 2.83 -2.29 -0.85
N MET A 110 3.76 -2.78 -0.03
CA MET A 110 3.47 -3.84 0.95
C MET A 110 2.48 -3.37 2.02
N ASP A 111 2.66 -2.14 2.53
CA ASP A 111 1.69 -1.56 3.46
C ASP A 111 0.33 -1.28 2.79
N MET A 112 0.32 -0.85 1.53
CA MET A 112 -0.93 -0.71 0.75
C MET A 112 -1.69 -2.04 0.63
N LEU A 113 -0.98 -3.15 0.37
CA LEU A 113 -1.58 -4.49 0.33
C LEU A 113 -2.10 -4.91 1.71
N ARG A 114 -1.35 -4.62 2.78
CA ARG A 114 -1.80 -4.84 4.16
C ARG A 114 -3.10 -4.09 4.42
N VAL A 115 -3.13 -2.77 4.23
CA VAL A 115 -4.30 -1.92 4.46
C VAL A 115 -5.51 -2.35 3.62
N PHE A 116 -5.28 -2.87 2.41
CA PHE A 116 -6.36 -3.39 1.56
C PHE A 116 -6.92 -4.71 2.08
N PHE A 117 -6.09 -5.72 2.32
CA PHE A 117 -6.57 -7.07 2.66
C PHE A 117 -6.96 -7.23 4.13
N GLU A 118 -6.30 -6.49 5.02
CA GLU A 118 -6.37 -6.70 6.47
C GLU A 118 -7.75 -6.43 7.04
N LYS A 119 -8.29 -7.43 7.73
CA LYS A 119 -9.50 -7.28 8.53
C LYS A 119 -9.18 -6.50 9.79
N THR A 120 -9.73 -5.31 9.88
CA THR A 120 -9.66 -4.42 11.05
C THR A 120 -11.07 -4.13 11.59
N GLU A 121 -11.16 -3.57 12.79
CA GLU A 121 -12.42 -3.02 13.31
C GLU A 121 -12.85 -1.76 12.55
N GLU A 122 -11.86 -0.99 12.06
CA GLU A 122 -12.07 0.23 11.29
C GLU A 122 -12.33 -0.05 9.80
N ASP A 123 -13.14 0.79 9.15
CA ASP A 123 -13.37 0.72 7.70
C ASP A 123 -12.20 1.34 6.93
N THR A 124 -11.30 0.50 6.38
CA THR A 124 -10.18 0.96 5.55
C THR A 124 -10.56 1.26 4.09
N SER A 125 -11.82 1.03 3.67
CA SER A 125 -12.24 1.25 2.28
C SER A 125 -12.18 2.71 1.87
N CYS A 126 -12.25 3.63 2.83
CA CYS A 126 -12.15 5.07 2.61
C CYS A 126 -10.85 5.47 1.89
N TRP A 127 -9.75 4.73 2.08
CA TRP A 127 -8.46 4.99 1.45
C TRP A 127 -8.38 4.55 -0.02
N PHE A 128 -9.34 3.74 -0.47
CA PHE A 128 -9.34 3.16 -1.81
C PHE A 128 -10.47 3.68 -2.71
N LYS A 129 -11.54 4.27 -2.15
CA LYS A 129 -12.76 4.65 -2.90
C LYS A 129 -12.51 5.55 -4.12
N ASP A 130 -11.49 6.40 -4.06
CA ASP A 130 -11.06 7.31 -5.14
C ASP A 130 -9.90 6.77 -5.98
N LYS A 131 -9.49 5.51 -5.76
CA LYS A 131 -8.35 4.86 -6.43
C LYS A 131 -8.80 3.92 -7.55
N LYS A 132 -7.88 3.61 -8.47
CA LYS A 132 -8.09 2.76 -9.65
C LYS A 132 -8.63 1.38 -9.28
N ILE A 133 -8.15 0.76 -8.19
CA ILE A 133 -8.64 -0.55 -7.75
C ILE A 133 -10.15 -0.56 -7.46
N TRP A 134 -10.68 0.53 -6.91
CA TRP A 134 -12.10 0.60 -6.58
C TRP A 134 -12.96 0.56 -7.83
N SER A 135 -12.48 1.15 -8.92
CA SER A 135 -13.17 1.15 -10.21
C SER A 135 -13.14 -0.22 -10.92
N CYS A 136 -12.35 -1.18 -10.44
CA CYS A 136 -12.24 -2.51 -11.06
C CYS A 136 -13.43 -3.44 -10.77
N GLY A 137 -14.33 -3.04 -9.87
CA GLY A 137 -15.59 -3.75 -9.60
C GLY A 137 -15.58 -4.68 -8.38
N GLU A 138 -16.74 -5.31 -8.13
CA GLU A 138 -17.02 -6.09 -6.91
C GLU A 138 -16.08 -7.30 -6.74
N ALA A 139 -15.64 -7.89 -7.85
CA ALA A 139 -14.72 -9.04 -7.85
C ALA A 139 -13.43 -8.78 -7.06
N TYR A 140 -12.95 -7.53 -7.03
CA TYR A 140 -11.77 -7.14 -6.25
C TYR A 140 -12.16 -6.55 -4.89
N ARG A 141 -13.24 -5.75 -4.82
CA ARG A 141 -13.69 -5.14 -3.57
C ARG A 141 -14.06 -6.18 -2.50
N LYS A 142 -14.53 -7.37 -2.88
CA LYS A 142 -14.85 -8.46 -1.93
C LYS A 142 -13.64 -8.96 -1.13
N HIS A 143 -12.42 -8.65 -1.56
CA HIS A 143 -11.18 -9.00 -0.87
C HIS A 143 -10.75 -7.93 0.14
N GLN A 144 -11.32 -6.73 0.08
CA GLN A 144 -10.96 -5.64 0.98
C GLN A 144 -11.44 -5.95 2.40
N GLY A 145 -10.57 -5.72 3.40
CA GLY A 145 -10.92 -5.81 4.81
C GLY A 145 -11.29 -7.22 5.30
N ARG A 146 -10.83 -8.28 4.62
CA ARG A 146 -11.39 -9.65 4.78
C ARG A 146 -10.45 -10.65 5.44
N TYR A 147 -9.15 -10.43 5.37
CA TYR A 147 -8.14 -11.43 5.72
C TYR A 147 -7.44 -11.07 7.02
N PRO A 148 -7.14 -12.04 7.90
CA PRO A 148 -6.08 -11.83 8.87
C PRO A 148 -4.76 -11.68 8.09
N VAL A 149 -3.98 -10.64 8.42
CA VAL A 149 -2.69 -10.40 7.76
C VAL A 149 -1.57 -10.61 8.77
N ILE A 150 -0.52 -11.32 8.36
CA ILE A 150 0.76 -11.39 9.05
C ILE A 150 1.74 -10.49 8.30
N PHE A 151 2.30 -9.47 8.96
CA PHE A 151 3.22 -8.53 8.32
C PHE A 151 4.55 -8.43 9.05
N LEU A 152 5.63 -8.87 8.42
CA LEU A 152 7.00 -8.74 8.94
C LEU A 152 7.85 -7.87 8.02
N THR A 153 8.77 -7.10 8.59
CA THR A 153 9.79 -6.35 7.85
C THR A 153 11.16 -6.65 8.42
N PHE A 154 12.12 -7.07 7.59
CA PHE A 154 13.49 -7.34 8.02
C PHE A 154 14.48 -6.22 7.62
N LYS A 155 13.98 -5.06 7.21
CA LYS A 155 14.77 -3.89 6.77
C LYS A 155 15.85 -3.43 7.75
N ASP A 156 15.67 -3.68 9.04
CA ASP A 156 16.55 -3.20 10.11
C ASP A 156 17.43 -4.31 10.73
N VAL A 157 17.31 -5.55 10.26
CA VAL A 157 18.12 -6.69 10.72
C VAL A 157 19.54 -6.60 10.12
N LYS A 158 20.35 -5.70 10.69
CA LYS A 158 21.70 -5.33 10.22
C LYS A 158 22.75 -5.51 11.29
N TYR A 159 22.87 -6.74 11.79
CA TYR A 159 23.77 -7.09 12.87
C TYR A 159 25.02 -7.80 12.37
N SER A 160 26.10 -7.71 13.14
CA SER A 160 27.38 -8.35 12.85
C SER A 160 27.50 -9.79 13.32
N THR A 161 26.51 -10.32 14.05
CA THR A 161 26.50 -11.71 14.52
C THR A 161 25.12 -12.34 14.35
N TRP A 162 25.09 -13.67 14.24
CA TRP A 162 23.84 -14.41 14.10
C TRP A 162 22.93 -14.27 15.33
N GLU A 163 23.51 -14.28 16.52
CA GLU A 163 22.77 -14.19 17.79
C GLU A 163 21.98 -12.88 17.88
N ASN A 164 22.60 -11.77 17.50
CA ASN A 164 21.94 -10.46 17.49
C ASN A 164 20.89 -10.36 16.39
N ALA A 165 21.17 -10.90 15.19
CA ALA A 165 20.20 -10.95 14.10
C ALA A 165 18.97 -11.80 14.45
N LEU A 166 19.19 -12.97 15.06
CA LEU A 166 18.13 -13.86 15.52
C LEU A 166 17.32 -13.22 16.65
N SER A 167 17.96 -12.51 17.58
CA SER A 167 17.29 -11.76 18.64
C SER A 167 16.35 -10.69 18.07
N ASP A 168 16.80 -9.91 17.08
CA ASP A 168 15.95 -8.90 16.43
C ASP A 168 14.81 -9.54 15.60
N ILE A 169 15.09 -10.63 14.89
CA ILE A 169 14.05 -11.42 14.21
C ILE A 169 13.01 -11.95 15.21
N SER A 170 13.46 -12.43 16.37
CA SER A 170 12.58 -12.89 17.46
C SER A 170 11.68 -11.76 17.93
N GLU A 171 12.24 -10.54 18.11
CA GLU A 171 11.46 -9.36 18.47
C GLU A 171 10.41 -9.01 17.39
N ILE A 172 10.80 -9.04 16.13
CA ILE A 172 9.90 -8.77 15.00
C ILE A 172 8.73 -9.77 14.98
N ILE A 173 9.01 -11.06 15.18
CA ILE A 173 7.98 -12.10 15.29
C ILE A 173 7.10 -11.87 16.52
N ARG A 174 7.70 -11.53 17.67
CA ARG A 174 6.99 -11.27 18.92
C ARG A 174 6.03 -10.09 18.80
N MET A 175 6.46 -8.99 18.20
CA MET A 175 5.61 -7.83 17.93
C MET A 175 4.42 -8.21 17.05
N GLU A 176 4.65 -9.04 16.03
CA GLU A 176 3.57 -9.48 15.16
C GLU A 176 2.59 -10.43 15.87
N TYR A 177 3.08 -11.33 16.73
CA TYR A 177 2.21 -12.12 17.61
C TYR A 177 1.38 -11.22 18.53
N SER A 178 2.01 -10.22 19.15
CA SER A 178 1.35 -9.27 20.05
C SER A 178 0.22 -8.49 19.37
N ARG A 179 0.37 -8.20 18.07
CA ARG A 179 -0.64 -7.53 17.25
C ARG A 179 -1.93 -8.34 17.11
N HIS A 180 -1.84 -9.65 17.23
CA HIS A 180 -2.96 -10.60 17.20
C HIS A 180 -3.32 -11.07 18.63
N ALA A 181 -3.40 -10.14 19.58
CA ALA A 181 -3.64 -10.40 21.01
C ALA A 181 -4.93 -11.20 21.27
N GLU A 182 -5.93 -11.10 20.39
CA GLU A 182 -7.17 -11.87 20.43
C GLU A 182 -6.95 -13.39 20.40
N LEU A 183 -5.80 -13.84 19.89
CA LEU A 183 -5.45 -15.27 19.83
C LEU A 183 -5.16 -15.86 21.21
N ARG A 184 -4.73 -15.03 22.17
CA ARG A 184 -4.41 -15.46 23.54
C ARG A 184 -5.62 -16.12 24.22
N GLU A 185 -6.78 -15.50 24.06
CA GLU A 185 -8.04 -15.93 24.68
C GLU A 185 -8.97 -16.65 23.68
N SER A 186 -8.46 -16.98 22.48
CA SER A 186 -9.26 -17.63 21.44
C SER A 186 -9.68 -19.04 21.87
N GLY A 187 -10.99 -19.24 22.05
CA GLY A 187 -11.57 -20.56 22.32
C GLY A 187 -11.46 -21.58 21.17
N LYS A 188 -11.01 -21.15 19.98
CA LYS A 188 -10.81 -22.01 18.81
C LYS A 188 -9.37 -22.53 18.68
N CYS A 189 -8.44 -21.96 19.44
CA CYS A 189 -7.05 -22.38 19.47
C CYS A 189 -6.86 -23.51 20.49
N THR A 190 -6.00 -24.47 20.17
CA THR A 190 -5.65 -25.57 21.07
C THR A 190 -4.73 -25.09 22.20
N GLU A 191 -4.64 -25.85 23.28
CA GLU A 191 -3.74 -25.53 24.39
C GLU A 191 -2.26 -25.53 23.97
N TYR A 192 -1.88 -26.38 23.02
CA TYR A 192 -0.54 -26.35 22.41
C TYR A 192 -0.26 -25.01 21.71
N GLU A 193 -1.20 -24.53 20.90
CA GLU A 193 -1.07 -23.26 20.17
C GLU A 193 -1.02 -22.07 21.12
N LYS A 194 -1.83 -22.07 22.18
CA LYS A 194 -1.77 -21.02 23.22
C LYS A 194 -0.46 -21.04 23.99
N SER A 195 0.05 -22.23 24.34
CA SER A 195 1.36 -22.37 24.98
C SER A 195 2.49 -21.87 24.07
N PHE A 196 2.44 -22.19 22.78
CA PHE A 196 3.39 -21.70 21.79
C PHE A 196 3.32 -20.17 21.67
N TYR A 197 2.11 -19.61 21.56
CA TYR A 197 1.88 -18.17 21.53
C TYR A 197 2.47 -17.49 22.77
N ALA A 198 2.21 -18.03 23.97
CA ALA A 198 2.74 -17.51 25.22
C ALA A 198 4.28 -17.52 25.23
N LYS A 199 4.91 -18.58 24.71
CA LYS A 199 6.37 -18.71 24.60
C LYS A 199 6.99 -17.68 23.66
N ILE A 200 6.33 -17.37 22.54
CA ILE A 200 6.77 -16.30 21.63
C ILE A 200 6.64 -14.94 22.33
N ILE A 201 5.52 -14.67 23.00
CA ILE A 201 5.28 -13.41 23.72
C ILE A 201 6.25 -13.20 24.88
N SER A 202 6.61 -14.25 25.62
CA SER A 202 7.58 -14.14 26.72
C SER A 202 9.03 -13.97 26.24
N GLY A 203 9.32 -14.28 24.97
CA GLY A 203 10.67 -14.25 24.42
C GLY A 203 11.49 -15.51 24.73
N ASP A 204 10.83 -16.58 25.18
CA ASP A 204 11.49 -17.85 25.54
C ASP A 204 11.61 -18.83 24.36
N ALA A 205 11.10 -18.45 23.18
CA ALA A 205 11.09 -19.29 22.00
C ALA A 205 12.51 -19.50 21.44
N GLU A 206 12.86 -20.76 21.18
CA GLU A 206 14.15 -21.13 20.60
C GLU A 206 14.15 -20.98 19.08
N GLU A 207 15.33 -21.02 18.45
CA GLU A 207 15.50 -20.84 17.01
C GLU A 207 14.57 -21.75 16.16
N VAL A 208 14.43 -23.03 16.56
CA VAL A 208 13.57 -23.99 15.86
C VAL A 208 12.09 -23.63 15.97
N GLU A 209 11.66 -23.08 17.11
CA GLU A 209 10.29 -22.63 17.31
C GLU A 209 10.03 -21.33 16.56
N LEU A 210 10.96 -20.37 16.62
CA LEU A 210 10.92 -19.15 15.81
C LEU A 210 10.79 -19.47 14.32
N ALA A 211 11.50 -20.47 13.82
CA ALA A 211 11.38 -20.92 12.43
C ALA A 211 10.01 -21.55 12.10
N ARG A 212 9.23 -22.00 13.08
CA ARG A 212 7.86 -22.53 12.90
C ARG A 212 6.78 -21.50 13.17
N SER A 213 7.14 -20.34 13.71
CA SER A 213 6.23 -19.33 14.23
C SER A 213 5.17 -18.87 13.21
N LEU A 214 5.55 -18.65 11.94
CA LEU A 214 4.61 -18.21 10.90
C LEU A 214 3.58 -19.29 10.53
N SER A 215 3.98 -20.56 10.57
CA SER A 215 3.08 -21.70 10.34
C SER A 215 2.04 -21.78 11.45
N VAL A 216 2.48 -21.67 12.71
CA VAL A 216 1.58 -21.69 13.87
C VAL A 216 0.66 -20.48 13.88
N LEU A 217 1.18 -19.27 13.67
CA LEU A 217 0.39 -18.04 13.68
C LEU A 217 -0.69 -18.06 12.59
N SER A 218 -0.34 -18.44 11.36
CA SER A 218 -1.32 -18.54 10.27
C SER A 218 -2.40 -19.58 10.55
N ALA A 219 -2.06 -20.72 11.17
CA ALA A 219 -3.04 -21.71 11.59
C ALA A 219 -3.99 -21.19 12.68
N MET A 220 -3.45 -20.51 13.70
CA MET A 220 -4.23 -19.90 14.77
C MET A 220 -5.19 -18.84 14.23
N LEU A 221 -4.70 -17.93 13.37
CA LEU A 221 -5.51 -16.89 12.73
C LEU A 221 -6.61 -17.50 11.85
N HIS A 222 -6.29 -18.53 11.07
CA HIS A 222 -7.28 -19.21 10.25
C HIS A 222 -8.40 -19.84 11.10
N LYS A 223 -8.04 -20.52 12.19
CA LYS A 223 -9.03 -21.06 13.14
C LYS A 223 -9.89 -19.96 13.76
N HIS A 224 -9.26 -18.89 14.24
CA HIS A 224 -9.94 -17.80 14.92
C HIS A 224 -10.90 -17.04 13.99
N ALA A 225 -10.38 -16.53 12.87
CA ALA A 225 -11.10 -15.67 11.92
C ALA A 225 -11.96 -16.44 10.91
N GLY A 226 -11.71 -17.74 10.70
CA GLY A 226 -12.39 -18.55 9.68
C GLY A 226 -11.96 -18.23 8.24
N MET A 227 -10.81 -17.57 8.07
CA MET A 227 -10.24 -17.19 6.77
C MET A 227 -8.74 -17.48 6.76
N PRO A 228 -8.17 -18.07 5.70
CA PRO A 228 -6.72 -18.22 5.59
C PRO A 228 -6.01 -16.87 5.64
N ALA A 229 -4.80 -16.84 6.21
CA ALA A 229 -4.03 -15.62 6.42
C ALA A 229 -3.31 -15.15 5.14
N VAL A 230 -3.16 -13.84 5.01
CA VAL A 230 -2.23 -13.24 4.05
C VAL A 230 -0.91 -13.00 4.77
N ILE A 231 0.21 -13.46 4.22
CA ILE A 231 1.54 -13.29 4.82
C ILE A 231 2.36 -12.35 3.95
N ILE A 232 2.83 -11.25 4.53
CA ILE A 232 3.65 -10.23 3.87
C ILE A 232 5.00 -10.15 4.59
N ILE A 233 6.09 -10.30 3.85
CA ILE A 233 7.46 -10.20 4.37
C ILE A 233 8.23 -9.22 3.50
N ASP A 234 8.49 -8.03 4.06
CA ASP A 234 9.22 -6.95 3.42
C ASP A 234 10.73 -7.06 3.68
N GLU A 235 11.52 -6.82 2.64
CA GLU A 235 12.99 -6.82 2.65
C GLU A 235 13.62 -8.08 3.26
N TYR A 236 13.14 -9.26 2.85
CA TYR A 236 13.56 -10.54 3.43
C TYR A 236 15.06 -10.83 3.31
N ASP A 237 15.71 -10.20 2.35
CA ASP A 237 17.09 -10.44 1.98
C ASP A 237 18.10 -9.57 2.73
N THR A 238 17.62 -8.59 3.50
CA THR A 238 18.47 -7.77 4.37
C THR A 238 19.33 -8.60 5.34
N PRO A 239 18.75 -9.48 6.18
CA PRO A 239 19.55 -10.30 7.11
C PRO A 239 20.50 -11.25 6.38
N ILE A 240 20.15 -11.68 5.17
CA ILE A 240 20.98 -12.55 4.33
C ILE A 240 22.20 -11.80 3.81
N GLN A 241 22.00 -10.57 3.31
CA GLN A 241 23.08 -9.70 2.87
C GLN A 241 24.07 -9.47 4.03
N GLN A 242 23.53 -9.17 5.21
CA GLN A 242 24.31 -8.89 6.40
C GLN A 242 25.06 -10.13 6.89
N GLY A 243 24.45 -11.31 6.85
CA GLY A 243 25.12 -12.57 7.13
C GLY A 243 26.23 -12.92 6.14
N HIS A 244 26.09 -12.52 4.87
CA HIS A 244 27.18 -12.67 3.89
C HIS A 244 28.37 -11.76 4.21
N GLU A 245 28.10 -10.49 4.55
CA GLU A 245 29.15 -9.51 4.88
C GLU A 245 29.85 -9.83 6.22
N ALA A 246 29.11 -10.33 7.21
CA ALA A 246 29.60 -10.57 8.56
C ALA A 246 29.95 -12.04 8.88
N GLY A 247 29.77 -12.97 7.94
CA GLY A 247 30.27 -14.35 8.04
C GLY A 247 29.31 -15.38 8.66
N TYR A 248 28.04 -15.06 8.86
CA TYR A 248 26.99 -15.97 9.35
C TYR A 248 25.94 -16.35 8.28
N TYR A 249 26.35 -16.36 7.01
CA TYR A 249 25.46 -16.62 5.88
C TYR A 249 24.75 -17.98 5.95
N LYS A 250 25.39 -19.02 6.48
CA LYS A 250 24.82 -20.37 6.49
C LYS A 250 23.67 -20.48 7.50
N GLU A 251 23.85 -19.86 8.64
CA GLU A 251 22.93 -19.78 9.77
C GLU A 251 21.66 -19.06 9.33
N VAL A 252 21.78 -17.84 8.80
CA VAL A 252 20.62 -17.05 8.35
C VAL A 252 19.86 -17.71 7.20
N ILE A 253 20.56 -18.31 6.22
CA ILE A 253 19.91 -19.04 5.14
C ILE A 253 19.15 -20.25 5.67
N GLY A 254 19.74 -21.01 6.60
CA GLY A 254 19.09 -22.15 7.22
C GLY A 254 17.80 -21.76 7.94
N PHE A 255 17.86 -20.71 8.76
CA PHE A 255 16.72 -20.17 9.47
C PHE A 255 15.62 -19.67 8.53
N ILE A 256 15.94 -18.76 7.59
CA ILE A 256 14.97 -18.18 6.66
C ILE A 256 14.32 -19.25 5.79
N ARG A 257 15.09 -20.27 5.36
CA ARG A 257 14.54 -21.41 4.61
C ARG A 257 13.48 -22.15 5.42
N ASN A 258 13.74 -22.43 6.70
CA ASN A 258 12.79 -23.13 7.57
C ASN A 258 11.55 -22.27 7.84
N LEU A 259 11.76 -20.99 8.14
CA LEU A 259 10.70 -20.00 8.34
C LEU A 259 9.76 -19.93 7.12
N PHE A 260 10.34 -19.83 5.93
CA PHE A 260 9.59 -19.71 4.68
C PHE A 260 8.95 -21.02 4.25
N SER A 261 9.58 -22.16 4.51
CA SER A 261 8.95 -23.45 4.30
C SER A 261 7.68 -23.58 5.14
N GLY A 262 7.71 -23.19 6.43
CA GLY A 262 6.53 -23.23 7.28
C GLY A 262 5.44 -22.24 6.88
N ALA A 263 5.83 -21.05 6.40
CA ALA A 263 4.89 -20.00 6.01
C ALA A 263 4.22 -20.27 4.65
N PHE A 264 4.98 -20.74 3.66
CA PHE A 264 4.60 -20.67 2.24
C PHE A 264 4.48 -22.03 1.55
N LYS A 265 5.24 -23.05 1.97
CA LYS A 265 5.23 -24.36 1.31
C LYS A 265 4.11 -25.21 1.86
N ASP A 266 3.17 -25.60 0.99
CA ASP A 266 2.04 -26.48 1.31
C ASP A 266 1.20 -26.02 2.52
N ASN A 267 1.26 -24.74 2.90
CA ASN A 267 0.52 -24.20 4.03
C ASN A 267 -0.98 -24.06 3.68
N PRO A 268 -1.88 -24.88 4.27
CA PRO A 268 -3.31 -24.79 3.99
C PRO A 268 -3.97 -23.56 4.62
N HIS A 269 -3.26 -22.85 5.50
CA HIS A 269 -3.71 -21.64 6.18
C HIS A 269 -3.24 -20.36 5.49
N LEU A 270 -2.66 -20.45 4.29
CA LEU A 270 -2.23 -19.31 3.49
C LEU A 270 -3.25 -18.99 2.39
N ALA A 271 -3.76 -17.75 2.38
CA ALA A 271 -4.48 -17.18 1.26
C ALA A 271 -3.49 -16.68 0.20
N TYR A 272 -2.63 -15.74 0.59
CA TYR A 272 -1.67 -15.05 -0.27
C TYR A 272 -0.36 -14.77 0.45
N GLY A 273 0.75 -14.91 -0.25
CA GLY A 273 2.10 -14.60 0.23
C GLY A 273 2.74 -13.49 -0.60
N PHE A 274 3.25 -12.45 0.05
CA PHE A 274 3.97 -11.36 -0.58
C PHE A 274 5.37 -11.26 0.02
N LEU A 275 6.38 -11.27 -0.83
CA LEU A 275 7.79 -11.15 -0.45
C LEU A 275 8.39 -9.99 -1.23
N THR A 276 9.24 -9.18 -0.60
CA THR A 276 10.03 -8.18 -1.30
C THR A 276 11.51 -8.28 -0.96
N GLY A 277 12.35 -7.94 -1.93
CA GLY A 277 13.80 -7.88 -1.72
C GLY A 277 14.52 -7.27 -2.91
N ILE A 278 15.85 -7.38 -2.90
CA ILE A 278 16.75 -6.96 -3.98
C ILE A 278 17.41 -8.19 -4.62
N LEU A 279 17.93 -9.11 -3.80
CA LEU A 279 18.81 -10.21 -4.19
C LEU A 279 18.07 -11.36 -4.87
N ARG A 280 18.49 -11.69 -6.10
CA ARG A 280 18.07 -12.92 -6.78
C ARG A 280 18.88 -14.15 -6.35
N VAL A 281 20.11 -13.98 -5.87
CA VAL A 281 21.06 -15.09 -5.63
C VAL A 281 20.64 -15.95 -4.42
N ALA A 282 20.09 -15.34 -3.38
CA ALA A 282 19.56 -16.08 -2.23
C ALA A 282 18.35 -16.98 -2.58
N LYS A 283 17.78 -16.81 -3.78
CA LYS A 283 16.59 -17.54 -4.23
C LYS A 283 16.84 -19.04 -4.33
N GLU A 284 17.95 -19.45 -4.96
CA GLU A 284 18.22 -20.87 -5.21
C GLU A 284 18.41 -21.63 -3.89
N SER A 285 19.06 -21.01 -2.92
CA SER A 285 19.29 -21.60 -1.60
C SER A 285 18.05 -21.66 -0.71
N ILE A 286 17.17 -20.65 -0.75
CA ILE A 286 15.99 -20.58 0.15
C ILE A 286 14.77 -21.24 -0.47
N PHE A 287 14.54 -21.03 -1.76
CA PHE A 287 13.28 -21.39 -2.42
C PHE A 287 13.38 -22.63 -3.31
N SER A 288 14.51 -23.35 -3.31
CA SER A 288 14.67 -24.61 -4.07
C SER A 288 13.59 -25.67 -3.77
N GLY A 289 12.96 -25.60 -2.60
CA GLY A 289 11.87 -26.49 -2.20
C GLY A 289 10.45 -25.97 -2.42
N MET A 290 10.25 -24.74 -2.91
CA MET A 290 8.92 -24.12 -3.07
C MET A 290 8.39 -24.29 -4.51
N ASN A 291 7.26 -24.96 -4.65
CA ASN A 291 6.61 -25.24 -5.95
C ASN A 291 5.56 -24.18 -6.36
N ASN A 292 5.25 -23.21 -5.49
CA ASN A 292 4.15 -22.27 -5.62
C ASN A 292 4.59 -20.79 -5.66
N LEU A 293 5.90 -20.53 -5.80
CA LEU A 293 6.48 -19.19 -5.82
C LEU A 293 6.56 -18.62 -7.24
N LYS A 294 5.86 -17.50 -7.49
CA LYS A 294 6.06 -16.67 -8.69
C LYS A 294 7.06 -15.56 -8.39
N VAL A 295 8.11 -15.44 -9.21
CA VAL A 295 9.11 -14.37 -9.06
C VAL A 295 8.86 -13.29 -10.11
N ASN A 296 8.47 -12.10 -9.66
CA ASN A 296 8.24 -10.95 -10.50
C ASN A 296 9.52 -10.08 -10.52
N THR A 297 10.37 -10.29 -11.52
CA THR A 297 11.62 -9.52 -11.70
C THR A 297 11.38 -8.21 -12.44
N ILE A 298 12.41 -7.36 -12.58
CA ILE A 298 12.34 -6.10 -13.34
C ILE A 298 11.88 -6.34 -14.78
N MET A 299 12.20 -7.52 -15.35
CA MET A 299 11.84 -7.89 -16.72
C MET A 299 10.42 -8.44 -16.86
N ASP A 300 9.65 -8.53 -15.77
CA ASP A 300 8.24 -8.91 -15.84
C ASP A 300 7.40 -7.63 -16.09
N ASP A 301 6.97 -7.46 -17.33
CA ASP A 301 6.23 -6.29 -17.80
C ASP A 301 4.91 -6.07 -17.05
N ARG A 302 4.32 -7.12 -16.45
CA ARG A 302 3.02 -7.01 -15.79
C ARG A 302 3.10 -6.23 -14.48
N PHE A 303 4.17 -6.43 -13.71
CA PHE A 303 4.33 -5.80 -12.39
C PHE A 303 5.37 -4.68 -12.38
N SER A 304 6.11 -4.46 -13.47
CA SER A 304 7.09 -3.38 -13.59
C SER A 304 6.48 -2.00 -13.33
N ALA A 305 5.27 -1.74 -13.85
CA ALA A 305 4.56 -0.47 -13.69
C ALA A 305 4.21 -0.12 -12.23
N TYR A 306 4.22 -1.08 -11.30
CA TYR A 306 3.84 -0.82 -9.90
C TYR A 306 5.02 -0.45 -8.99
N PHE A 307 6.25 -0.64 -9.45
CA PHE A 307 7.45 -0.35 -8.67
C PHE A 307 8.32 0.66 -9.41
N GLY A 308 8.46 1.86 -8.84
CA GLY A 308 9.01 3.03 -9.54
C GLY A 308 7.92 3.82 -10.27
N PHE A 309 8.36 4.69 -11.18
CA PHE A 309 7.47 5.54 -11.98
C PHE A 309 7.56 5.18 -13.46
N THR A 310 6.42 5.15 -14.11
CA THR A 310 6.31 5.12 -15.57
C THR A 310 6.52 6.52 -16.14
N GLU A 311 6.84 6.60 -17.43
CA GLU A 311 7.05 7.89 -18.12
C GLU A 311 5.84 8.82 -17.95
N ASN A 312 4.62 8.33 -18.19
CA ASN A 312 3.39 9.09 -18.01
C ASN A 312 3.21 9.61 -16.57
N GLU A 313 3.56 8.82 -15.56
CA GLU A 313 3.44 9.25 -14.16
C GLU A 313 4.45 10.34 -13.80
N VAL A 314 5.64 10.31 -14.41
CA VAL A 314 6.63 11.38 -14.27
C VAL A 314 6.13 12.66 -14.95
N GLU A 315 5.55 12.55 -16.16
CA GLU A 315 4.95 13.69 -16.85
C GLU A 315 3.82 14.33 -16.05
N GLU A 316 2.89 13.53 -15.52
CA GLU A 316 1.80 13.99 -14.65
C GLU A 316 2.33 14.68 -13.39
N MET A 317 3.38 14.12 -12.79
CA MET A 317 4.01 14.67 -11.59
C MET A 317 4.70 16.01 -11.88
N LEU A 318 5.49 16.11 -12.96
CA LEU A 318 6.13 17.37 -13.36
C LEU A 318 5.09 18.44 -13.69
N ALA A 319 4.02 18.07 -14.38
CA ALA A 319 2.90 18.97 -14.65
C ALA A 319 2.21 19.45 -13.36
N TYR A 320 2.02 18.56 -12.37
CA TYR A 320 1.45 18.90 -11.06
C TYR A 320 2.31 19.93 -10.31
N TYR A 321 3.64 19.77 -10.34
CA TYR A 321 4.58 20.69 -9.70
C TYR A 321 4.93 21.93 -10.54
N GLY A 322 4.38 22.06 -11.74
CA GLY A 322 4.59 23.22 -12.61
C GLY A 322 5.97 23.27 -13.28
N CYS A 323 6.61 22.12 -13.48
CA CYS A 323 7.92 21.99 -14.13
C CYS A 323 7.96 20.94 -15.29
N PRO A 324 6.97 20.90 -16.21
CA PRO A 324 6.94 19.94 -17.31
C PRO A 324 8.18 20.01 -18.22
N GLU A 325 8.84 21.16 -18.30
CA GLU A 325 10.07 21.37 -19.05
C GLU A 325 11.26 20.54 -18.56
N LYS A 326 11.21 20.04 -17.32
CA LYS A 326 12.28 19.21 -16.71
C LYS A 326 12.20 17.74 -17.08
N MET A 327 11.29 17.33 -17.97
CA MET A 327 11.18 15.95 -18.43
C MET A 327 12.51 15.35 -18.95
N PRO A 328 13.38 16.10 -19.67
CA PRO A 328 14.67 15.58 -20.09
C PRO A 328 15.61 15.22 -18.92
N GLU A 329 15.54 15.95 -17.81
CA GLU A 329 16.34 15.68 -16.59
C GLU A 329 15.84 14.42 -15.86
N ALA A 330 14.55 14.11 -15.95
CA ALA A 330 13.96 12.94 -15.30
C ALA A 330 14.21 11.62 -16.05
N LYS A 331 14.67 11.69 -17.31
CA LYS A 331 15.01 10.52 -18.15
C LYS A 331 16.46 10.07 -18.03
N SER A 332 17.34 10.88 -17.44
CA SER A 332 18.76 10.54 -17.17
C SER A 332 18.90 9.76 -15.87
#